data_AF-A0A947HRW3-F1
#
_entry.id   AF-A0A947HRW3-F1
#
_cell.length_a   1.000
_cell.length_b   1.000
_cell.length_c   1.000
_cell.angle_alpha   90.00
_cell.angle_beta   90.00
_cell.angle_gamma   90.00
#
_symmetry.space_group_name_H-M   'P 1'
#
loop_
_entity.id
_entity.type
_entity.pdbx_description
1 polymer ?
#
loop_
_entity_poly.entity_id
_entity_poly.type
_entity_poly.pdbx_seq_one_letter_code
_entity_poly.pdbx_strand_id
1 'polypeptide(L)'
;MTDRPPTHVSSADATTPSAGSGVRRPGLVSLVGAGPGDPGLVTRKAELRLRQADVILYDALVSQAVVQLAGPRAELVARRDLLDGRQATINAFLIDRARQGSRVVRLKGGDPFVFGRGAEEAEALARAGIPFEVVPGISAGIAAPAYAGIPVTHRAMASDVTFITGHEDPEKDDSPIEWDRIVRTGGTLVMFMSVRRIEEVVAALTRAGASPRLPAAVIEWGTMPIQRTVDGALEEIVARVRDAGIDHPALFVVGKVVSLRNQIAWFDRRPLFGQRVLVTRAKDQAPPLVEALREVGAGVMMLPVLAFEGPTEPSHLANILDALQKGERVDWAIFTSANGVHAFADALRRRRLDVRVLHGAKIACVGPVTAEAVASLGLIADELPEESRADDLFRVVGGVGGVRGKRFALFRAEVARNVLPDALRDAGGQVDIVPCYRTVLPPVEKDVAKRYVEMSTVVTFTSPSSVMNLCRLLGDDANALLTSKVRACIGPITAQALTERGLPPHVTAKEYTSQGLVDALVDYSAARTPPGSATGDAP
;
A
#
# COMPACT_ATOMS: atom_id res chain seq x y z
N MET A 1 12.22 -75.28 26.90
CA MET A 1 13.31 -75.62 27.85
C MET A 1 14.32 -74.50 27.80
N THR A 2 14.51 -73.84 28.96
CA THR A 2 15.60 -72.90 29.36
C THR A 2 15.79 -71.64 28.51
N ASP A 3 15.91 -70.42 29.02
CA ASP A 3 15.73 -69.78 30.33
C ASP A 3 15.83 -68.26 30.09
N ARG A 4 15.39 -67.41 31.04
CA ARG A 4 15.35 -65.94 30.93
C ARG A 4 16.67 -65.27 31.46
N PRO A 5 16.82 -63.91 31.49
CA PRO A 5 18.06 -63.10 31.28
C PRO A 5 18.74 -62.69 32.63
N PRO A 6 19.44 -61.54 32.91
CA PRO A 6 19.82 -60.32 32.14
C PRO A 6 21.24 -59.72 32.44
N THR A 7 21.60 -58.58 31.82
CA THR A 7 22.34 -57.48 32.51
C THR A 7 22.18 -56.14 31.78
N HIS A 8 21.81 -55.10 32.53
CA HIS A 8 21.77 -53.69 32.17
C HIS A 8 23.18 -53.04 32.17
N VAL A 9 23.38 -51.96 31.41
CA VAL A 9 23.66 -50.57 31.87
C VAL A 9 24.45 -49.76 30.81
N SER A 10 23.83 -48.67 30.34
CA SER A 10 24.33 -47.31 30.02
C SER A 10 25.80 -47.07 29.63
N SER A 11 26.04 -46.34 28.52
CA SER A 11 26.48 -44.93 28.60
C SER A 11 26.86 -44.31 27.24
N ALA A 12 26.40 -43.06 27.06
CA ALA A 12 27.08 -41.91 26.44
C ALA A 12 27.38 -41.87 24.93
N ASP A 13 26.65 -40.94 24.28
CA ASP A 13 27.11 -39.91 23.35
C ASP A 13 28.43 -40.11 22.61
N ALA A 14 28.30 -40.32 21.30
CA ALA A 14 29.17 -39.72 20.30
C ALA A 14 28.38 -39.55 18.99
N THR A 15 27.43 -38.61 18.97
CA THR A 15 26.85 -38.10 17.73
C THR A 15 27.94 -37.33 16.98
N THR A 16 28.63 -38.06 16.12
CA THR A 16 29.43 -37.51 15.03
C THR A 16 28.55 -36.56 14.22
N PRO A 17 28.98 -35.31 13.93
CA PRO A 17 28.24 -34.48 12.99
C PRO A 17 28.37 -35.12 11.61
N SER A 18 27.30 -35.80 11.19
CA SER A 18 27.10 -36.18 9.80
C SER A 18 27.12 -34.91 8.96
N ALA A 19 28.26 -34.64 8.33
CA ALA A 19 28.40 -33.69 7.23
C ALA A 19 27.58 -34.20 6.04
N GLY A 20 26.26 -34.00 6.11
CA GLY A 20 25.37 -34.13 4.98
C GLY A 20 25.64 -32.97 4.04
N SER A 21 26.62 -33.14 3.14
CA SER A 21 26.78 -32.32 1.93
C SER A 21 25.64 -32.61 0.95
N GLY A 22 24.39 -32.42 1.40
CA GLY A 22 23.26 -32.32 0.50
C GLY A 22 23.46 -31.07 -0.34
N VAL A 23 23.73 -31.23 -1.63
CA VAL A 23 23.73 -30.13 -2.60
C VAL A 23 22.39 -29.42 -2.46
N ARG A 24 22.35 -28.28 -1.77
CA ARG A 24 21.16 -27.44 -1.67
C ARG A 24 20.81 -27.06 -3.11
N ARG A 25 19.61 -27.44 -3.57
CA ARG A 25 19.13 -27.00 -4.88
C ARG A 25 19.11 -25.47 -4.89
N PRO A 26 19.64 -24.81 -5.93
CA PRO A 26 19.58 -23.37 -6.02
C PRO A 26 18.11 -22.92 -5.98
N GLY A 27 17.89 -21.76 -5.38
CA GLY A 27 16.61 -21.09 -5.38
C GLY A 27 16.24 -20.56 -6.77
N LEU A 28 15.10 -19.87 -6.84
CA LEU A 28 14.56 -19.31 -8.07
C LEU A 28 14.80 -17.80 -8.10
N VAL A 29 15.25 -17.28 -9.25
CA VAL A 29 15.27 -15.84 -9.52
C VAL A 29 14.10 -15.46 -10.42
N SER A 30 13.19 -14.60 -9.96
CA SER A 30 12.12 -14.03 -10.78
C SER A 30 12.53 -12.62 -11.21
N LEU A 31 12.70 -12.40 -12.52
CA LEU A 31 12.86 -11.06 -13.11
C LEU A 31 11.48 -10.45 -13.32
N VAL A 32 11.08 -9.50 -12.48
CA VAL A 32 9.69 -9.03 -12.36
C VAL A 32 9.56 -7.58 -12.80
N GLY A 33 8.64 -7.31 -13.72
CA GLY A 33 8.22 -5.97 -14.07
C GLY A 33 7.28 -5.37 -13.02
N ALA A 34 7.67 -4.22 -12.46
CA ALA A 34 6.91 -3.46 -11.47
C ALA A 34 5.79 -2.61 -12.08
N GLY A 35 5.76 -2.46 -13.41
CA GLY A 35 4.92 -1.46 -14.06
C GLY A 35 5.49 -0.03 -13.95
N PRO A 36 4.79 0.98 -14.48
CA PRO A 36 5.27 2.36 -14.59
C PRO A 36 5.27 3.14 -13.25
N GLY A 37 4.58 2.65 -12.23
CA GLY A 37 4.57 3.27 -10.90
C GLY A 37 3.30 3.00 -10.09
N ASP A 38 2.13 3.05 -10.73
CA ASP A 38 0.84 2.73 -10.11
C ASP A 38 0.81 1.26 -9.63
N PRO A 39 0.64 0.99 -8.31
CA PRO A 39 0.56 -0.38 -7.80
C PRO A 39 -0.63 -1.17 -8.38
N GLY A 40 -1.67 -0.51 -8.87
CA GLY A 40 -2.78 -1.15 -9.57
C GLY A 40 -2.42 -1.74 -10.94
N LEU A 41 -1.25 -1.38 -11.50
CA LEU A 41 -0.73 -1.91 -12.76
C LEU A 41 0.26 -3.07 -12.56
N VAL A 42 0.51 -3.48 -11.31
CA VAL A 42 1.32 -4.67 -11.02
C VAL A 42 0.53 -5.90 -11.46
N THR A 43 1.16 -6.78 -12.23
CA THR A 43 0.48 -8.00 -12.68
C THR A 43 0.22 -8.94 -11.49
N ARG A 44 -0.85 -9.72 -11.53
CA ARG A 44 -1.17 -10.70 -10.49
C ARG A 44 0.00 -11.65 -10.17
N LYS A 45 0.77 -12.05 -11.20
CA LYS A 45 1.96 -12.89 -11.03
C LYS A 45 3.10 -12.13 -10.35
N ALA A 46 3.32 -10.86 -10.67
CA ALA A 46 4.31 -10.02 -10.00
C ALA A 46 3.99 -9.87 -8.51
N GLU A 47 2.73 -9.55 -8.17
CA GLU A 47 2.29 -9.46 -6.76
C GLU A 47 2.51 -10.77 -6.00
N LEU A 48 2.14 -11.91 -6.60
CA LEU A 48 2.37 -13.23 -6.01
C LEU A 48 3.86 -13.45 -5.70
N ARG A 49 4.76 -13.07 -6.60
CA ARG A 49 6.22 -13.22 -6.39
C ARG A 49 6.75 -12.28 -5.33
N LEU A 50 6.29 -11.03 -5.29
CA LEU A 50 6.65 -10.08 -4.23
C LEU A 50 6.23 -10.60 -2.84
N ARG A 51 5.04 -11.20 -2.71
CA ARG A 51 4.57 -11.78 -1.45
C ARG A 51 5.35 -13.02 -1.01
N GLN A 52 5.90 -13.80 -1.96
CA GLN A 52 6.61 -15.06 -1.69
C GLN A 52 8.14 -14.91 -1.62
N ALA A 53 8.68 -13.76 -2.00
CA ALA A 53 10.12 -13.54 -2.05
C ALA A 53 10.76 -13.65 -0.67
N ASP A 54 11.96 -14.23 -0.63
CA ASP A 54 12.84 -14.16 0.54
C ASP A 54 13.70 -12.89 0.48
N VAL A 55 14.09 -12.48 -0.74
CA VAL A 55 14.89 -11.28 -1.01
C VAL A 55 14.35 -10.57 -2.24
N ILE A 56 14.25 -9.24 -2.19
CA ILE A 56 13.81 -8.39 -3.30
C ILE A 56 14.88 -7.34 -3.58
N LEU A 57 15.51 -7.41 -4.75
CA LEU A 57 16.40 -6.39 -5.28
C LEU A 57 15.64 -5.49 -6.26
N TYR A 58 15.48 -4.20 -5.93
CA TYR A 58 14.67 -3.27 -6.72
C TYR A 58 15.45 -2.05 -7.26
N ASP A 59 15.06 -1.57 -8.44
CA ASP A 59 15.64 -0.36 -9.07
C ASP A 59 15.14 0.95 -8.45
N ALA A 60 15.90 2.03 -8.65
CA ALA A 60 15.59 3.35 -8.08
C ALA A 60 14.25 3.93 -8.52
N LEU A 61 13.79 3.63 -9.75
CA LEU A 61 12.52 4.14 -10.29
C LEU A 61 11.31 3.28 -9.90
N VAL A 62 11.50 2.19 -9.16
CA VAL A 62 10.36 1.41 -8.65
C VAL A 62 9.66 2.20 -7.55
N SER A 63 8.37 2.42 -7.73
CA SER A 63 7.53 3.10 -6.74
C SER A 63 7.55 2.39 -5.40
N GLN A 64 7.70 3.15 -4.31
CA GLN A 64 7.65 2.61 -2.95
C GLN A 64 6.34 1.89 -2.65
N ALA A 65 5.23 2.32 -3.26
CA ALA A 65 3.93 1.65 -3.11
C ALA A 65 3.95 0.21 -3.67
N VAL A 66 4.74 -0.05 -4.72
CA VAL A 66 4.93 -1.40 -5.27
C VAL A 66 5.86 -2.22 -4.38
N VAL A 67 6.94 -1.63 -3.87
CA VAL A 67 7.86 -2.30 -2.92
C VAL A 67 7.11 -2.74 -1.65
N GLN A 68 6.14 -1.96 -1.20
CA GLN A 68 5.30 -2.27 -0.03
C GLN A 68 4.35 -3.47 -0.24
N LEU A 69 4.21 -4.00 -1.45
CA LEU A 69 3.49 -5.27 -1.71
C LEU A 69 4.31 -6.51 -1.30
N ALA A 70 5.58 -6.33 -0.95
CA ALA A 70 6.46 -7.39 -0.49
C ALA A 70 5.90 -8.15 0.72
N GLY A 71 6.21 -9.43 0.80
CA GLY A 71 5.91 -10.24 1.99
C GLY A 71 6.61 -9.66 3.24
N PRO A 72 6.01 -9.79 4.44
CA PRO A 72 6.53 -9.15 5.66
C PRO A 72 7.89 -9.70 6.13
N ARG A 73 8.37 -10.81 5.56
CA ARG A 73 9.66 -11.44 5.86
C ARG A 73 10.71 -11.23 4.76
N ALA A 74 10.34 -10.56 3.67
CA ALA A 74 11.25 -10.35 2.56
C ALA A 74 12.32 -9.32 2.93
N GLU A 75 13.58 -9.64 2.68
CA GLU A 75 14.67 -8.67 2.74
C GLU A 75 14.58 -7.73 1.54
N LEU A 76 14.52 -6.42 1.79
CA LEU A 76 14.43 -5.40 0.73
C LEU A 76 15.81 -4.77 0.51
N VAL A 77 16.33 -4.87 -0.70
CA VAL A 77 17.64 -4.32 -1.09
C VAL A 77 17.44 -3.34 -2.24
N ALA A 78 17.76 -2.06 -2.04
CA ALA A 78 17.74 -1.11 -3.15
C ALA A 78 19.02 -1.29 -3.98
N ARG A 79 18.92 -1.13 -5.31
CA ARG A 79 20.10 -1.19 -6.18
C ARG A 79 21.24 -0.26 -5.75
N ARG A 80 20.91 0.93 -5.22
CA ARG A 80 21.88 1.92 -4.73
C ARG A 80 22.68 1.46 -3.51
N ASP A 81 22.19 0.44 -2.80
CA ASP A 81 22.84 -0.10 -1.61
C ASP A 81 23.94 -1.13 -1.98
N LEU A 82 24.08 -1.47 -3.27
CA LEU A 82 25.16 -2.30 -3.79
C LEU A 82 26.40 -1.46 -4.09
N LEU A 83 27.58 -1.97 -3.70
CA LEU A 83 28.89 -1.26 -3.63
C LEU A 83 29.26 -0.37 -4.83
N ASP A 84 28.85 -0.71 -6.06
CA ASP A 84 29.19 0.07 -7.25
C ASP A 84 28.05 0.21 -8.28
N GLY A 85 26.84 -0.31 -7.99
CA GLY A 85 25.67 -0.25 -8.87
C GLY A 85 25.86 -0.82 -10.29
N ARG A 86 27.00 -1.46 -10.59
CA ARG A 86 27.33 -2.00 -11.91
C ARG A 86 26.52 -3.26 -12.19
N GLN A 87 26.29 -3.52 -13.47
CA GLN A 87 25.49 -4.69 -13.89
C GLN A 87 26.13 -6.01 -13.42
N ALA A 88 27.46 -6.10 -13.40
CA ALA A 88 28.16 -7.28 -12.90
C ALA A 88 27.85 -7.57 -11.42
N THR A 89 27.78 -6.53 -10.58
CA THR A 89 27.48 -6.64 -9.14
C THR A 89 26.04 -7.05 -8.90
N ILE A 90 25.10 -6.53 -9.70
CA ILE A 90 23.69 -6.96 -9.68
C ILE A 90 23.61 -8.45 -10.03
N ASN A 91 24.26 -8.87 -11.11
CA ASN A 91 24.24 -10.26 -11.56
C ASN A 91 24.84 -11.19 -10.49
N ALA A 92 25.98 -10.83 -9.92
CA ALA A 92 26.62 -11.58 -8.84
C ALA A 92 25.70 -11.72 -7.61
N PHE A 93 25.07 -10.62 -7.17
CA PHE A 93 24.12 -10.65 -6.06
C PHE A 93 22.97 -11.63 -6.31
N LEU A 94 22.34 -11.58 -7.48
CA LEU A 94 21.23 -12.47 -7.83
C LEU A 94 21.66 -13.95 -7.81
N ILE A 95 22.83 -14.24 -8.38
CA ILE A 95 23.40 -15.58 -8.43
C ILE A 95 23.71 -16.10 -7.02
N ASP A 96 24.37 -15.29 -6.19
CA ASP A 96 24.80 -15.70 -4.86
C ASP A 96 23.61 -15.96 -3.93
N ARG A 97 22.60 -15.08 -3.94
CA ARG A 97 21.37 -15.29 -3.17
C ARG A 97 20.62 -16.54 -3.63
N ALA A 98 20.56 -16.79 -4.94
CA ALA A 98 19.94 -18.01 -5.46
C ALA A 98 20.71 -19.27 -5.06
N ARG A 99 22.06 -19.26 -5.09
CA ARG A 99 22.89 -20.39 -4.63
C ARG A 99 22.66 -20.76 -3.17
N GLN A 100 22.26 -19.80 -2.34
CA GLN A 100 21.90 -20.03 -0.94
C GLN A 100 20.52 -20.70 -0.77
N GLY A 101 19.75 -20.84 -1.85
CA GLY A 101 18.42 -21.46 -1.87
C GLY A 101 17.27 -20.47 -1.77
N SER A 102 17.53 -19.16 -1.84
CA SER A 102 16.52 -18.11 -1.67
C SER A 102 15.63 -17.94 -2.90
N ARG A 103 14.35 -17.62 -2.69
CA ARG A 103 13.47 -17.07 -3.73
C ARG A 103 13.78 -15.58 -3.89
N VAL A 104 14.48 -15.24 -4.97
CA VAL A 104 14.94 -13.88 -5.24
C VAL A 104 14.00 -13.22 -6.25
N VAL A 105 13.53 -12.03 -5.95
CA VAL A 105 12.84 -11.17 -6.92
C VAL A 105 13.77 -10.04 -7.33
N ARG A 106 14.04 -9.94 -8.62
CA ARG A 106 14.65 -8.77 -9.25
C ARG A 106 13.54 -7.89 -9.79
N LEU A 107 13.18 -6.85 -9.04
CA LEU A 107 12.07 -5.96 -9.36
C LEU A 107 12.54 -4.76 -10.19
N LYS A 108 12.03 -4.63 -11.41
CA LYS A 108 12.48 -3.65 -12.40
C LYS A 108 11.32 -2.72 -12.78
N GLY A 109 11.59 -1.43 -12.99
CA GLY A 109 10.56 -0.48 -13.44
C GLY A 109 10.04 -0.85 -14.83
N GLY A 110 8.73 -0.67 -15.06
CA GLY A 110 8.09 -1.03 -16.33
C GLY A 110 8.10 -2.54 -16.58
N ASP A 111 8.68 -2.92 -17.71
CA ASP A 111 8.85 -4.31 -18.13
C ASP A 111 10.35 -4.71 -18.11
N PRO A 112 10.72 -5.93 -17.67
CA PRO A 112 12.12 -6.34 -17.60
C PRO A 112 12.88 -6.27 -18.93
N PHE A 113 12.21 -6.48 -20.06
CA PHE A 113 12.80 -6.61 -21.38
C PHE A 113 12.62 -5.38 -22.29
N VAL A 114 11.89 -4.35 -21.85
CA VAL A 114 11.79 -3.08 -22.57
C VAL A 114 12.76 -2.06 -21.96
N PHE A 115 13.95 -1.94 -22.56
CA PHE A 115 15.05 -1.04 -22.12
C PHE A 115 15.48 -1.21 -20.64
N GLY A 116 15.13 -2.33 -20.02
CA GLY A 116 15.39 -2.61 -18.60
C GLY A 116 16.65 -3.43 -18.33
N ARG A 117 17.36 -3.92 -19.36
CA ARG A 117 18.52 -4.83 -19.25
C ARG A 117 18.21 -6.20 -18.61
N GLY A 118 16.95 -6.61 -18.57
CA GLY A 118 16.57 -7.92 -18.00
C GLY A 118 17.15 -9.10 -18.79
N ALA A 119 17.40 -8.94 -20.09
CA ALA A 119 18.01 -9.99 -20.91
C ALA A 119 19.44 -10.30 -20.46
N GLU A 120 20.26 -9.27 -20.20
CA GLU A 120 21.64 -9.43 -19.70
C GLU A 120 21.66 -10.13 -18.33
N GLU A 121 20.70 -9.80 -17.45
CA GLU A 121 20.52 -10.46 -16.15
C GLU A 121 20.14 -11.94 -16.34
N ALA A 122 19.20 -12.25 -17.25
CA ALA A 122 18.80 -13.61 -17.59
C ALA A 122 19.94 -14.46 -18.16
N GLU A 123 20.75 -13.90 -19.07
CA GLU A 123 21.94 -14.58 -19.63
C GLU A 123 22.98 -14.91 -18.56
N ALA A 124 23.21 -14.00 -17.60
CA ALA A 124 24.11 -14.27 -16.49
C ALA A 124 23.61 -15.40 -15.60
N LEU A 125 22.30 -15.43 -15.30
CA LEU A 125 21.67 -16.50 -14.52
C LEU A 125 21.75 -17.85 -15.24
N ALA A 126 21.46 -17.86 -16.55
CA ALA A 126 21.56 -19.05 -17.39
C ALA A 126 22.99 -19.61 -17.40
N ARG A 127 24.00 -18.76 -17.63
CA ARG A 127 25.43 -19.16 -17.59
C ARG A 127 25.85 -19.71 -16.23
N ALA A 128 25.25 -19.22 -15.15
CA ALA A 128 25.53 -19.69 -13.79
C ALA A 128 24.73 -20.93 -13.37
N GLY A 129 23.87 -21.48 -14.23
CA GLY A 129 23.02 -22.64 -13.92
C GLY A 129 21.92 -22.35 -12.89
N ILE A 130 21.52 -21.08 -12.74
CA ILE A 130 20.49 -20.66 -11.79
C ILE A 130 19.11 -20.71 -12.44
N PRO A 131 18.13 -21.43 -11.86
CA PRO A 131 16.75 -21.37 -12.33
C PRO A 131 16.20 -19.95 -12.27
N PHE A 132 15.59 -19.49 -13.36
CA PHE A 132 14.96 -18.18 -13.40
C PHE A 132 13.64 -18.20 -14.18
N GLU A 133 12.80 -17.20 -13.93
CA GLU A 133 11.64 -16.89 -14.74
C GLU A 133 11.55 -15.39 -15.01
N VAL A 134 10.83 -15.04 -16.07
CA VAL A 134 10.49 -13.64 -16.38
C VAL A 134 9.01 -13.45 -16.13
N VAL A 135 8.67 -12.40 -15.38
CA VAL A 135 7.31 -11.95 -15.15
C VAL A 135 7.16 -10.58 -15.83
N PRO A 136 6.48 -10.52 -16.99
CA PRO A 136 6.28 -9.27 -17.71
C PRO A 136 5.55 -8.23 -16.86
N GLY A 137 5.88 -6.96 -17.12
CA GLY A 137 5.23 -5.81 -16.52
C GLY A 137 4.57 -4.92 -17.57
N ILE A 138 3.72 -3.99 -17.12
CA ILE A 138 3.18 -3.00 -18.04
C ILE A 138 4.28 -1.97 -18.35
N SER A 139 4.71 -1.89 -19.61
CA SER A 139 5.73 -0.93 -20.02
C SER A 139 5.21 0.50 -19.93
N ALA A 140 6.06 1.42 -19.46
CA ALA A 140 5.74 2.85 -19.42
C ALA A 140 5.39 3.39 -20.82
N GLY A 141 6.01 2.85 -21.88
CA GLY A 141 5.75 3.27 -23.26
C GLY A 141 4.31 3.05 -23.72
N ILE A 142 3.54 2.20 -23.03
CA ILE A 142 2.11 2.00 -23.30
C ILE A 142 1.28 2.69 -22.21
N ALA A 143 1.65 2.50 -20.94
CA ALA A 143 0.84 2.98 -19.82
C ALA A 143 0.86 4.49 -19.64
N ALA A 144 2.02 5.15 -19.74
CA ALA A 144 2.09 6.60 -19.54
C ALA A 144 1.26 7.35 -20.60
N PRO A 145 1.35 7.03 -21.91
CA PRO A 145 0.44 7.60 -22.91
C PRO A 145 -1.03 7.30 -22.60
N ALA A 146 -1.39 6.07 -22.25
CA ALA A 146 -2.77 5.72 -21.92
C ALA A 146 -3.32 6.53 -20.73
N TYR A 147 -2.51 6.74 -19.69
CA TYR A 147 -2.85 7.59 -18.54
C TYR A 147 -2.76 9.09 -18.87
N ALA A 148 -2.19 9.49 -20.00
CA ALA A 148 -2.28 10.83 -20.54
C ALA A 148 -3.43 11.00 -21.55
N GLY A 149 -4.26 9.98 -21.79
CA GLY A 149 -5.30 10.02 -22.83
C GLY A 149 -4.75 9.99 -24.26
N ILE A 150 -3.55 9.44 -24.45
CA ILE A 150 -2.87 9.31 -25.74
C ILE A 150 -2.70 7.82 -26.03
N PRO A 151 -3.51 7.21 -26.91
CA PRO A 151 -3.31 5.82 -27.28
C PRO A 151 -2.09 5.72 -28.20
N VAL A 152 -1.29 4.66 -28.06
CA VAL A 152 -0.11 4.47 -28.91
C VAL A 152 -0.46 4.07 -30.35
N THR A 153 -1.68 3.60 -30.58
CA THR A 153 -2.22 3.23 -31.89
C THR A 153 -3.66 3.71 -32.01
N HIS A 154 -4.11 4.06 -33.21
CA HIS A 154 -5.51 4.37 -33.46
C HIS A 154 -5.82 4.13 -34.94
N ARG A 155 -6.93 3.42 -35.23
CA ARG A 155 -7.26 2.93 -36.58
C ARG A 155 -7.17 4.00 -37.68
N ALA A 156 -7.62 5.22 -37.39
CA ALA A 156 -7.62 6.33 -38.35
C ALA A 156 -6.35 7.20 -38.34
N MET A 157 -5.43 6.99 -37.39
CA MET A 157 -4.29 7.89 -37.17
C MET A 157 -2.92 7.22 -37.25
N ALA A 158 -2.78 6.01 -36.68
CA ALA A 158 -1.53 5.25 -36.62
C ALA A 158 -1.82 3.75 -36.46
N SER A 159 -1.42 2.96 -37.48
CA SER A 159 -1.41 1.49 -37.46
C SER A 159 -0.15 0.89 -36.83
N ASP A 160 0.88 1.71 -36.63
CA ASP A 160 2.22 1.28 -36.25
C ASP A 160 2.73 2.14 -35.08
N VAL A 161 3.48 1.51 -34.17
CA VAL A 161 4.15 2.17 -33.05
C VAL A 161 5.62 1.77 -33.03
N THR A 162 6.52 2.74 -32.83
CA THR A 162 7.96 2.51 -32.69
C THR A 162 8.42 2.96 -31.31
N PHE A 163 9.06 2.05 -30.56
CA PHE A 163 9.67 2.33 -29.27
C PHE A 163 11.19 2.51 -29.42
N ILE A 164 11.73 3.62 -28.93
CA ILE A 164 13.16 3.96 -29.06
C ILE A 164 13.70 4.48 -27.73
N THR A 165 15.00 4.29 -27.48
CA THR A 165 15.72 4.93 -26.37
C THR A 165 16.50 6.15 -26.86
N GLY A 166 16.38 7.28 -26.17
CA GLY A 166 17.20 8.48 -26.39
C GLY A 166 18.58 8.42 -25.72
N HIS A 167 18.78 7.47 -24.81
CA HIS A 167 20.11 7.14 -24.28
C HIS A 167 20.66 5.98 -25.09
N GLU A 168 21.53 6.30 -26.03
CA GLU A 168 22.38 5.35 -26.72
C GLU A 168 23.72 5.26 -25.97
N ASP A 169 24.42 4.15 -26.14
CA ASP A 169 25.75 3.95 -25.59
C ASP A 169 26.66 5.13 -25.98
N PRO A 170 27.16 5.94 -25.03
CA PRO A 170 28.00 7.10 -25.35
C PRO A 170 29.32 6.73 -26.02
N GLU A 171 29.71 5.46 -26.04
CA GLU A 171 30.88 4.95 -26.77
C GLU A 171 30.62 4.66 -28.26
N LYS A 172 29.39 4.88 -28.77
CA LYS A 172 29.07 4.78 -30.20
C LYS A 172 28.98 6.17 -30.84
N ASP A 173 29.88 6.45 -31.78
CA ASP A 173 29.92 7.70 -32.55
C ASP A 173 28.69 7.89 -33.47
N ASP A 174 28.02 6.81 -33.89
CA ASP A 174 26.83 6.84 -34.74
C ASP A 174 25.58 6.32 -34.01
N SER A 175 24.51 7.12 -34.03
CA SER A 175 23.17 6.67 -33.65
C SER A 175 22.63 5.74 -34.74
N PRO A 176 22.31 4.47 -34.45
CA PRO A 176 21.68 3.56 -35.43
C PRO A 176 20.22 3.94 -35.76
N ILE A 177 19.70 5.08 -35.27
CA ILE A 177 18.32 5.48 -35.49
C ILE A 177 18.15 6.09 -36.88
N GLU A 178 17.49 5.32 -37.75
CA GLU A 178 17.06 5.74 -39.08
C GLU A 178 15.85 6.71 -39.01
N TRP A 179 16.10 7.98 -38.67
CA TRP A 179 15.07 9.02 -38.51
C TRP A 179 14.19 9.19 -39.76
N ASP A 180 14.78 9.15 -40.95
CA ASP A 180 14.02 9.28 -42.20
C ASP A 180 13.01 8.14 -42.36
N ARG A 181 13.35 6.92 -41.92
CA ARG A 181 12.42 5.79 -41.96
C ARG A 181 11.27 5.99 -40.99
N ILE A 182 11.54 6.48 -39.79
CA ILE A 182 10.53 6.73 -38.75
C ILE A 182 9.56 7.83 -39.19
N VAL A 183 10.05 8.91 -39.79
CA VAL A 183 9.19 9.97 -40.30
C VAL A 183 8.33 9.47 -41.48
N ARG A 184 8.92 8.67 -42.40
CA ARG A 184 8.20 8.10 -43.55
C ARG A 184 7.07 7.15 -43.16
N THR A 185 7.20 6.37 -42.09
CA THR A 185 6.12 5.47 -41.66
C THR A 185 4.90 6.23 -41.13
N GLY A 186 5.10 7.45 -40.61
CA GLY A 186 4.01 8.31 -40.14
C GLY A 186 3.20 7.75 -38.97
N GLY A 187 3.70 6.70 -38.31
CA GLY A 187 3.09 6.07 -37.14
C GLY A 187 3.35 6.86 -35.85
N THR A 188 3.11 6.21 -34.71
CA THR A 188 3.41 6.79 -33.40
C THR A 188 4.84 6.47 -32.99
N LEU A 189 5.62 7.49 -32.62
CA LEU A 189 6.92 7.35 -32.02
C LEU A 189 6.82 7.52 -30.51
N VAL A 190 7.34 6.56 -29.74
CA VAL A 190 7.41 6.63 -28.27
C VAL A 190 8.86 6.48 -27.83
N MET A 191 9.40 7.51 -27.20
CA MET A 191 10.81 7.59 -26.83
C MET A 191 11.02 7.60 -25.33
N PHE A 192 11.80 6.62 -24.87
CA PHE A 192 12.30 6.51 -23.50
C PHE A 192 13.58 7.30 -23.33
N MET A 193 13.84 7.80 -22.13
CA MET A 193 15.15 8.38 -21.76
C MET A 193 15.62 9.50 -22.71
N SER A 194 14.70 10.23 -23.34
CA SER A 194 15.00 11.21 -24.38
C SER A 194 14.85 12.66 -23.93
N VAL A 195 14.20 12.92 -22.79
CA VAL A 195 13.79 14.28 -22.40
C VAL A 195 14.96 15.27 -22.28
N ARG A 196 16.13 14.82 -21.81
CA ARG A 196 17.34 15.67 -21.73
C ARG A 196 17.95 15.99 -23.10
N ARG A 197 17.63 15.20 -24.12
CA ARG A 197 18.08 15.36 -25.51
C ARG A 197 16.92 15.76 -26.43
N ILE A 198 15.83 16.29 -25.88
CA ILE A 198 14.62 16.57 -26.65
C ILE A 198 14.89 17.56 -27.80
N GLU A 199 15.79 18.52 -27.60
CA GLU A 199 16.23 19.47 -28.63
C GLU A 199 16.89 18.76 -29.81
N GLU A 200 17.83 17.86 -29.55
CA GLU A 200 18.52 17.07 -30.58
C GLU A 200 17.55 16.17 -31.34
N VAL A 201 16.62 15.53 -30.62
CA VAL A 201 15.61 14.64 -31.20
C VAL A 201 14.66 15.41 -32.11
N VAL A 202 14.14 16.55 -31.65
CA VAL A 202 13.24 17.40 -32.44
C VAL A 202 13.95 17.93 -33.68
N ALA A 203 15.22 18.34 -33.57
CA ALA A 203 16.04 18.72 -34.71
C ALA A 203 16.25 17.57 -35.70
N ALA A 204 16.52 16.36 -35.22
CA ALA A 204 16.68 15.17 -36.07
C ALA A 204 15.39 14.82 -36.83
N LEU A 205 14.24 14.80 -36.14
CA LEU A 205 12.93 14.58 -36.75
C LEU A 205 12.61 15.65 -37.80
N THR A 206 12.93 16.92 -37.52
CA THR A 206 12.71 18.04 -38.44
C THR A 206 13.57 17.92 -39.69
N ARG A 207 14.87 17.59 -39.55
CA ARG A 207 15.77 17.32 -40.68
C ARG A 207 15.31 16.15 -41.54
N ALA A 208 14.74 15.13 -40.91
CA ALA A 208 14.15 13.97 -41.57
C ALA A 208 12.79 14.25 -42.25
N GLY A 209 12.29 15.49 -42.20
CA GLY A 209 11.08 15.92 -42.88
C GLY A 209 9.79 15.82 -42.06
N ALA A 210 9.87 15.69 -40.73
CA ALA A 210 8.69 15.73 -39.88
C ALA A 210 8.02 17.11 -39.96
N SER A 211 6.69 17.13 -40.07
CA SER A 211 5.92 18.37 -40.06
C SER A 211 6.14 19.14 -38.74
N PRO A 212 6.44 20.46 -38.77
CA PRO A 212 6.57 21.27 -37.56
C PRO A 212 5.31 21.27 -36.68
N ARG A 213 4.14 21.13 -37.30
CA ARG A 213 2.83 21.04 -36.64
C ARG A 213 2.46 19.63 -36.15
N LEU A 214 3.34 18.64 -36.31
CA LEU A 214 3.07 17.27 -35.87
C LEU A 214 2.82 17.27 -34.35
N PRO A 215 1.69 16.72 -33.86
CA PRO A 215 1.41 16.70 -32.42
C PRO A 215 2.45 15.87 -31.64
N ALA A 216 2.85 16.39 -30.50
CA ALA A 216 3.85 15.80 -29.63
C ALA A 216 3.51 16.03 -28.15
N ALA A 217 3.89 15.10 -27.28
CA ALA A 217 3.66 15.19 -25.84
C ALA A 217 4.82 14.63 -25.04
N VAL A 218 5.13 15.25 -23.90
CA VAL A 218 6.05 14.74 -22.88
C VAL A 218 5.26 14.42 -21.62
N ILE A 219 5.42 13.21 -21.11
CA ILE A 219 4.69 12.67 -19.96
C ILE A 219 5.71 12.28 -18.89
N GLU A 220 5.79 13.09 -17.84
CA GLU A 220 6.63 12.86 -16.67
C GLU A 220 5.89 12.05 -15.61
N TRP A 221 6.59 11.13 -14.94
CA TRP A 221 6.03 10.30 -13.86
C TRP A 221 4.70 9.63 -14.24
N GLY A 222 4.59 9.14 -15.47
CA GLY A 222 3.35 8.56 -15.99
C GLY A 222 2.72 7.52 -15.05
N THR A 223 1.39 7.56 -14.92
CA THR A 223 0.56 6.77 -13.99
C THR A 223 0.65 7.15 -12.52
N MET A 224 1.59 8.02 -12.14
CA MET A 224 1.70 8.48 -10.77
C MET A 224 0.78 9.69 -10.53
N PRO A 225 0.33 9.91 -9.28
CA PRO A 225 -0.43 11.10 -8.90
C PRO A 225 0.31 12.43 -9.14
N ILE A 226 1.64 12.38 -9.28
CA ILE A 226 2.50 13.52 -9.62
C ILE A 226 2.78 13.63 -11.13
N GLN A 227 2.04 12.90 -11.96
CA GLN A 227 2.21 12.94 -13.41
C GLN A 227 2.04 14.38 -13.92
N ARG A 228 2.96 14.82 -14.77
CA ARG A 228 2.86 16.08 -15.50
C ARG A 228 2.91 15.77 -16.98
N THR A 229 1.96 16.31 -17.74
CA THR A 229 1.91 16.13 -19.19
C THR A 229 1.91 17.48 -19.88
N VAL A 230 2.81 17.63 -20.84
CA VAL A 230 2.90 18.80 -21.71
C VAL A 230 2.71 18.33 -23.14
N ASP A 231 1.76 18.90 -23.85
CA ASP A 231 1.52 18.62 -25.26
C ASP A 231 1.50 19.90 -26.11
N GLY A 232 1.75 19.74 -27.42
CA GLY A 232 1.84 20.83 -28.37
C GLY A 232 2.31 20.37 -29.76
N ALA A 233 2.52 21.33 -30.66
CA ALA A 233 3.18 21.08 -31.93
C ALA A 233 4.67 20.73 -31.71
N LEU A 234 5.25 19.93 -32.60
CA LEU A 234 6.65 19.52 -32.55
C LEU A 234 7.62 20.71 -32.47
N GLU A 235 7.31 21.80 -33.17
CA GLU A 235 8.12 23.04 -33.14
C GLU A 235 8.08 23.80 -31.80
N GLU A 236 7.04 23.59 -30.99
CA GLU A 236 6.84 24.29 -29.71
C GLU A 236 7.23 23.45 -28.49
N ILE A 237 7.31 22.12 -28.65
CA ILE A 237 7.33 21.19 -27.52
C ILE A 237 8.55 21.38 -26.61
N VAL A 238 9.70 21.76 -27.18
CA VAL A 238 10.93 22.04 -26.42
C VAL A 238 10.71 23.21 -25.44
N ALA A 239 10.16 24.32 -25.93
CA ALA A 239 9.92 25.49 -25.10
C ALA A 239 8.91 25.17 -24.00
N ARG A 240 7.80 24.50 -24.34
CA ARG A 240 6.78 24.11 -23.37
C ARG A 240 7.32 23.16 -22.28
N VAL A 241 8.18 22.22 -22.65
CA VAL A 241 8.85 21.29 -21.71
C VAL A 241 9.77 22.04 -20.75
N ARG A 242 10.52 23.02 -21.26
CA ARG A 242 11.40 23.88 -20.46
C ARG A 242 10.60 24.75 -19.49
N ASP A 243 9.54 25.40 -19.97
CA ASP A 243 8.69 26.28 -19.17
C ASP A 243 7.96 25.52 -18.05
N ALA A 244 7.52 24.29 -18.34
CA ALA A 244 6.91 23.41 -17.35
C ALA A 244 7.92 22.76 -16.39
N GLY A 245 9.23 22.90 -16.64
CA GLY A 245 10.29 22.29 -15.83
C GLY A 245 10.16 20.77 -15.74
N ILE A 246 9.85 20.10 -16.85
CA ILE A 246 9.76 18.64 -16.93
C ILE A 246 11.19 18.06 -16.93
N ASP A 247 11.41 17.02 -16.13
CA ASP A 247 12.68 16.29 -16.06
C ASP A 247 12.43 14.77 -16.14
N HIS A 248 13.47 13.97 -15.91
CA HIS A 248 13.41 12.52 -15.83
C HIS A 248 12.71 12.03 -14.55
N PRO A 249 12.01 10.87 -14.60
CA PRO A 249 11.70 10.08 -15.77
C PRO A 249 10.50 10.64 -16.57
N ALA A 250 10.68 10.80 -17.88
CA ALA A 250 9.61 11.20 -18.80
C ALA A 250 9.67 10.43 -20.12
N LEU A 251 8.51 10.30 -20.76
CA LEU A 251 8.34 9.73 -22.09
C LEU A 251 8.00 10.83 -23.09
N PHE A 252 8.65 10.81 -24.24
CA PHE A 252 8.33 11.70 -25.36
C PHE A 252 7.57 10.94 -26.44
N VAL A 253 6.35 11.37 -26.75
CA VAL A 253 5.45 10.75 -27.71
C VAL A 253 5.23 11.72 -28.87
N VAL A 254 5.41 11.26 -30.10
CA VAL A 254 5.22 12.06 -31.31
C VAL A 254 4.29 11.32 -32.27
N GLY A 255 3.25 11.99 -32.75
CA GLY A 255 2.31 11.42 -33.71
C GLY A 255 0.90 11.98 -33.56
N LYS A 256 0.08 11.78 -34.59
CA LYS A 256 -1.30 12.28 -34.66
C LYS A 256 -2.18 11.86 -33.47
N VAL A 257 -1.89 10.71 -32.86
CA VAL A 257 -2.60 10.20 -31.69
C VAL A 257 -2.56 11.11 -30.47
N VAL A 258 -1.55 11.99 -30.35
CA VAL A 258 -1.45 12.96 -29.25
C VAL A 258 -2.66 13.91 -29.22
N SER A 259 -3.22 14.25 -30.38
CA SER A 259 -4.41 15.12 -30.47
C SER A 259 -5.65 14.55 -29.78
N LEU A 260 -5.71 13.24 -29.53
CA LEU A 260 -6.83 12.61 -28.81
C LEU A 260 -6.87 13.00 -27.33
N ARG A 261 -5.74 13.43 -26.75
CA ARG A 261 -5.65 13.84 -25.34
C ARG A 261 -6.73 14.83 -24.93
N ASN A 262 -7.01 15.82 -25.78
CA ASN A 262 -8.02 16.84 -25.51
C ASN A 262 -9.41 16.25 -25.26
N GLN A 263 -9.71 15.11 -25.89
CA GLN A 263 -11.00 14.44 -25.82
C GLN A 263 -11.04 13.37 -24.71
N ILE A 264 -9.97 12.56 -24.57
CA ILE A 264 -10.00 11.35 -23.75
C ILE A 264 -9.01 11.34 -22.59
N ALA A 265 -8.38 12.48 -22.26
CA ALA A 265 -7.67 12.62 -20.98
C ALA A 265 -8.66 12.41 -19.82
N TRP A 266 -8.34 11.44 -18.96
CA TRP A 266 -9.22 11.00 -17.87
C TRP A 266 -8.50 10.98 -16.51
N PHE A 267 -7.18 10.77 -16.50
CA PHE A 267 -6.41 10.50 -15.29
C PHE A 267 -6.07 11.79 -14.51
N ASP A 268 -5.47 12.75 -15.22
CA ASP A 268 -5.06 14.04 -14.68
C ASP A 268 -6.23 15.05 -14.58
N ARG A 269 -7.44 14.61 -14.91
CA ARG A 269 -8.70 15.33 -14.68
C ARG A 269 -9.46 14.85 -13.44
N ARG A 270 -8.94 13.86 -12.70
CA ARG A 270 -9.63 13.33 -11.50
C ARG A 270 -9.63 14.36 -10.35
N PRO A 271 -10.65 14.37 -9.48
CA PRO A 271 -10.87 15.45 -8.52
C PRO A 271 -9.72 15.74 -7.54
N LEU A 272 -8.98 14.70 -7.14
CA LEU A 272 -7.84 14.80 -6.22
C LEU A 272 -6.50 14.52 -6.91
N PHE A 273 -6.42 14.58 -8.24
CA PHE A 273 -5.16 14.45 -8.96
C PHE A 273 -4.13 15.48 -8.46
N GLY A 274 -2.86 15.08 -8.35
CA GLY A 274 -1.80 15.92 -7.75
C GLY A 274 -1.79 15.98 -6.22
N GLN A 275 -2.87 15.60 -5.54
CA GLN A 275 -2.93 15.63 -4.08
C GLN A 275 -2.17 14.45 -3.47
N ARG A 276 -1.34 14.73 -2.46
CA ARG A 276 -0.62 13.72 -1.68
C ARG A 276 -1.26 13.60 -0.31
N VAL A 277 -2.14 12.62 -0.15
CA VAL A 277 -2.97 12.43 1.04
C VAL A 277 -2.28 11.46 2.00
N LEU A 278 -1.92 11.96 3.17
CA LEU A 278 -1.37 11.18 4.27
C LEU A 278 -2.50 10.56 5.08
N VAL A 279 -2.51 9.23 5.14
CA VAL A 279 -3.46 8.43 5.92
C VAL A 279 -2.81 7.97 7.22
N THR A 280 -3.35 8.46 8.33
CA THR A 280 -2.84 8.22 9.69
C THR A 280 -3.45 6.98 10.37
N ARG A 281 -4.40 6.33 9.69
CA ARG A 281 -5.18 5.20 10.22
C ARG A 281 -4.32 3.93 10.36
N ALA A 282 -4.73 3.04 11.28
CA ALA A 282 -4.10 1.73 11.43
C ALA A 282 -4.08 0.95 10.11
N LYS A 283 -2.96 0.24 9.87
CA LYS A 283 -2.69 -0.45 8.59
C LYS A 283 -3.85 -1.35 8.15
N ASP A 284 -4.41 -2.14 9.06
CA ASP A 284 -5.45 -3.12 8.74
C ASP A 284 -6.85 -2.49 8.55
N GLN A 285 -7.02 -1.23 8.99
CA GLN A 285 -8.29 -0.50 8.90
C GLN A 285 -8.27 0.61 7.85
N ALA A 286 -7.12 0.86 7.23
CA ALA A 286 -6.92 1.88 6.21
C ALA A 286 -7.44 1.53 4.80
N PRO A 287 -7.52 0.25 4.35
CA PRO A 287 -7.83 -0.05 2.95
C PRO A 287 -9.05 0.66 2.37
N PRO A 288 -10.22 0.71 3.05
CA PRO A 288 -11.39 1.39 2.49
C PRO A 288 -11.16 2.88 2.18
N LEU A 289 -10.44 3.59 3.05
CA LEU A 289 -10.10 5.00 2.83
C LEU A 289 -9.03 5.16 1.74
N VAL A 290 -8.03 4.27 1.72
CA VAL A 290 -6.94 4.30 0.72
C VAL A 290 -7.48 4.05 -0.68
N GLU A 291 -8.39 3.08 -0.83
CA GLU A 291 -9.02 2.72 -2.09
C GLU A 291 -9.89 3.87 -2.60
N ALA A 292 -10.81 4.38 -1.79
CA ALA A 292 -11.67 5.50 -2.16
C ALA A 292 -10.88 6.77 -2.56
N LEU A 293 -9.79 7.09 -1.85
CA LEU A 293 -8.91 8.20 -2.20
C LEU A 293 -8.20 8.00 -3.56
N ARG A 294 -7.73 6.78 -3.84
CA ARG A 294 -7.04 6.46 -5.11
C ARG A 294 -8.00 6.48 -6.29
N GLU A 295 -9.24 6.04 -6.10
CA GLU A 295 -10.27 6.09 -7.14
C GLU A 295 -10.48 7.52 -7.66
N VAL A 296 -10.56 8.49 -6.75
CA VAL A 296 -10.69 9.92 -7.09
C VAL A 296 -9.37 10.60 -7.45
N GLY A 297 -8.27 9.85 -7.63
CA GLY A 297 -7.01 10.32 -8.20
C GLY A 297 -5.95 10.78 -7.20
N ALA A 298 -6.17 10.60 -5.90
CA ALA A 298 -5.19 11.02 -4.89
C ALA A 298 -3.97 10.08 -4.82
N GLY A 299 -2.81 10.66 -4.58
CA GLY A 299 -1.62 9.93 -4.15
C GLY A 299 -1.65 9.65 -2.66
N VAL A 300 -1.85 8.39 -2.29
CA VAL A 300 -2.01 8.01 -0.89
C VAL A 300 -0.68 7.56 -0.27
N MET A 301 -0.31 8.18 0.84
CA MET A 301 0.83 7.81 1.66
C MET A 301 0.35 7.28 3.01
N MET A 302 0.86 6.12 3.43
CA MET A 302 0.49 5.50 4.70
C MET A 302 1.48 5.86 5.79
N LEU A 303 1.00 6.47 6.88
CA LEU A 303 1.75 6.66 8.11
C LEU A 303 0.87 6.25 9.29
N PRO A 304 0.72 4.94 9.56
CA PRO A 304 -0.10 4.49 10.68
C PRO A 304 0.45 5.04 12.00
N VAL A 305 -0.33 5.87 12.68
CA VAL A 305 0.02 6.39 14.02
C VAL A 305 -0.70 5.63 15.14
N LEU A 306 -1.32 4.51 14.79
CA LEU A 306 -1.90 3.55 15.71
C LEU A 306 -1.79 2.14 15.13
N ALA A 307 -1.53 1.16 15.99
CA ALA A 307 -1.68 -0.25 15.72
C ALA A 307 -2.36 -0.94 16.90
N PHE A 308 -2.90 -2.12 16.63
CA PHE A 308 -3.52 -2.96 17.65
C PHE A 308 -2.65 -4.20 17.82
N GLU A 309 -2.16 -4.41 19.03
CA GLU A 309 -1.38 -5.57 19.41
C GLU A 309 -2.14 -6.42 20.41
N GLY A 310 -1.68 -7.65 20.63
CA GLY A 310 -2.15 -8.46 21.75
C GLY A 310 -1.96 -7.73 23.08
N PRO A 311 -2.76 -8.05 24.10
CA PRO A 311 -2.64 -7.45 25.42
C PRO A 311 -1.27 -7.78 26.03
N THR A 312 -0.84 -6.98 26.99
CA THR A 312 0.36 -7.18 27.80
C THR A 312 0.29 -8.49 28.57
N GLU A 313 -0.92 -8.89 28.98
CA GLU A 313 -1.24 -10.15 29.67
C GLU A 313 -2.18 -11.01 28.78
N PRO A 314 -1.63 -11.83 27.85
CA PRO A 314 -2.44 -12.73 27.00
C PRO A 314 -3.16 -13.85 27.76
N SER A 315 -2.73 -14.09 29.00
CA SER A 315 -3.26 -15.09 29.92
C SER A 315 -4.77 -14.95 30.15
N HIS A 316 -5.32 -13.74 30.22
CA HIS A 316 -6.75 -13.54 30.47
C HIS A 316 -7.65 -14.15 29.39
N LEU A 317 -7.35 -13.85 28.11
CA LEU A 317 -8.08 -14.42 26.98
C LEU A 317 -7.85 -15.93 26.86
N ALA A 318 -6.63 -16.38 27.17
CA ALA A 318 -6.33 -17.80 27.25
C ALA A 318 -7.18 -18.53 28.30
N ASN A 319 -7.21 -17.99 29.52
CA ASN A 319 -7.87 -18.60 30.67
C ASN A 319 -9.40 -18.68 30.48
N ILE A 320 -10.02 -17.63 29.94
CA ILE A 320 -11.47 -17.67 29.67
C ILE A 320 -11.81 -18.69 28.58
N LEU A 321 -10.97 -18.83 27.55
CA LEU A 321 -11.16 -19.85 26.51
C LEU A 321 -10.98 -21.27 27.07
N ASP A 322 -10.00 -21.48 27.96
CA ASP A 322 -9.79 -22.76 28.63
C ASP A 322 -10.97 -23.11 29.55
N ALA A 323 -11.52 -22.14 30.27
CA ALA A 323 -12.72 -22.30 31.09
C ALA A 323 -13.93 -22.71 30.25
N LEU A 324 -14.20 -21.97 29.16
CA LEU A 324 -15.30 -22.27 28.24
C LEU A 324 -15.14 -23.66 27.59
N GLN A 325 -13.92 -24.03 27.19
CA GLN A 325 -13.63 -25.36 26.62
C GLN A 325 -13.86 -26.50 27.63
N LYS A 326 -13.62 -26.27 28.92
CA LYS A 326 -13.90 -27.22 30.01
C LYS A 326 -15.39 -27.29 30.37
N GLY A 327 -16.25 -26.52 29.72
CA GLY A 327 -17.68 -26.48 29.97
C GLY A 327 -18.10 -25.53 31.10
N GLU A 328 -17.20 -24.64 31.56
CA GLU A 328 -17.61 -23.59 32.47
C GLU A 328 -18.57 -22.64 31.77
N ARG A 329 -19.73 -22.40 32.39
CA ARG A 329 -20.78 -21.58 31.79
C ARG A 329 -20.50 -20.10 32.00
N VAL A 330 -20.54 -19.34 30.91
CA VAL A 330 -20.68 -17.89 30.92
C VAL A 330 -22.11 -17.57 30.51
N ASP A 331 -22.80 -16.71 31.26
CA ASP A 331 -24.16 -16.31 30.91
C ASP A 331 -24.18 -15.23 29.84
N TRP A 332 -23.14 -14.38 29.81
CA TRP A 332 -23.02 -13.26 28.88
C TRP A 332 -21.61 -13.08 28.33
N ALA A 333 -21.49 -13.04 27.01
CA ALA A 333 -20.29 -12.59 26.29
C ALA A 333 -20.51 -11.16 25.81
N ILE A 334 -19.76 -10.20 26.37
CA ILE A 334 -19.90 -8.78 26.06
C ILE A 334 -18.70 -8.33 25.24
N PHE A 335 -18.96 -7.81 24.03
CA PHE A 335 -17.93 -7.24 23.17
C PHE A 335 -18.04 -5.71 23.13
N THR A 336 -16.97 -5.02 23.51
CA THR A 336 -16.96 -3.54 23.56
C THR A 336 -16.29 -2.90 22.35
N SER A 337 -15.87 -3.69 21.36
CA SER A 337 -15.28 -3.20 20.10
C SER A 337 -15.17 -4.32 19.08
N ALA A 338 -15.21 -3.98 17.79
CA ALA A 338 -14.90 -4.92 16.70
C ALA A 338 -13.49 -5.53 16.84
N ASN A 339 -12.50 -4.77 17.34
CA ASN A 339 -11.15 -5.30 17.59
C ASN A 339 -11.13 -6.40 18.65
N GLY A 340 -11.96 -6.28 19.70
CA GLY A 340 -12.13 -7.34 20.69
C GLY A 340 -12.71 -8.62 20.08
N VAL A 341 -13.67 -8.48 19.16
CA VAL A 341 -14.27 -9.60 18.40
C VAL A 341 -13.21 -10.28 17.52
N HIS A 342 -12.41 -9.50 16.79
CA HIS A 342 -11.36 -10.04 15.92
C HIS A 342 -10.27 -10.77 16.72
N ALA A 343 -9.82 -10.19 17.83
CA ALA A 343 -8.84 -10.83 18.71
C ALA A 343 -9.38 -12.14 19.32
N PHE A 344 -10.65 -12.17 19.71
CA PHE A 344 -11.31 -13.40 20.15
C PHE A 344 -11.35 -14.46 19.04
N ALA A 345 -11.77 -14.08 17.82
CA ALA A 345 -11.82 -14.99 16.67
C ALA A 345 -10.43 -15.56 16.31
N ASP A 346 -9.39 -14.73 16.35
CA ASP A 346 -8.02 -15.16 16.10
C ASP A 346 -7.52 -16.11 17.18
N ALA A 347 -7.87 -15.86 18.45
CA ALA A 347 -7.54 -16.77 19.55
C ALA A 347 -8.22 -18.14 19.39
N LEU A 348 -9.50 -18.17 18.98
CA LEU A 348 -10.19 -19.42 18.66
C LEU A 348 -9.48 -20.20 17.55
N ARG A 349 -9.18 -19.55 16.42
CA ARG A 349 -8.50 -20.17 15.27
C ARG A 349 -7.15 -20.77 15.66
N ARG A 350 -6.33 -20.03 16.41
CA ARG A 350 -5.01 -20.50 16.89
C ARG A 350 -5.12 -21.75 17.76
N ARG A 351 -6.22 -21.89 18.52
CA ARG A 351 -6.50 -23.03 19.39
C ARG A 351 -7.31 -24.14 18.70
N ARG A 352 -7.67 -23.99 17.42
CA ARG A 352 -8.58 -24.88 16.69
C ARG A 352 -9.95 -25.03 17.39
N LEU A 353 -10.41 -23.95 18.00
CA LEU A 353 -11.75 -23.82 18.57
C LEU A 353 -12.65 -23.06 17.59
N ASP A 354 -13.95 -23.11 17.83
CA ASP A 354 -14.94 -22.29 17.11
C ASP A 354 -15.94 -21.67 18.09
N VAL A 355 -16.88 -20.90 17.55
CA VAL A 355 -17.85 -20.12 18.34
C VAL A 355 -18.76 -20.97 19.23
N ARG A 356 -18.81 -22.31 19.06
CA ARG A 356 -19.58 -23.21 19.93
C ARG A 356 -19.10 -23.18 21.38
N VAL A 357 -17.88 -22.70 21.66
CA VAL A 357 -17.41 -22.47 23.04
C VAL A 357 -18.28 -21.46 23.80
N LEU A 358 -19.06 -20.62 23.11
CA LEU A 358 -20.00 -19.67 23.72
C LEU A 358 -21.41 -20.26 23.89
N HIS A 359 -21.61 -21.57 23.74
CA HIS A 359 -22.93 -22.20 23.83
C HIS A 359 -23.65 -21.83 25.14
N GLY A 360 -24.86 -21.29 25.01
CA GLY A 360 -25.72 -20.92 26.13
C GLY A 360 -25.42 -19.55 26.76
N ALA A 361 -24.42 -18.82 26.25
CA ALA A 361 -24.20 -17.42 26.58
C ALA A 361 -25.06 -16.51 25.68
N LYS A 362 -25.63 -15.45 26.27
CA LYS A 362 -26.17 -14.31 25.51
C LYS A 362 -25.03 -13.40 25.06
N ILE A 363 -25.21 -12.69 23.96
CA ILE A 363 -24.20 -11.82 23.37
C ILE A 363 -24.67 -10.37 23.41
N ALA A 364 -23.85 -9.50 24.00
CA ALA A 364 -24.10 -8.06 24.00
C ALA A 364 -22.97 -7.31 23.27
N CYS A 365 -23.33 -6.35 22.44
CA CYS A 365 -22.39 -5.51 21.71
C CYS A 365 -22.56 -4.04 22.09
N VAL A 366 -21.48 -3.29 22.20
CA VAL A 366 -21.57 -1.85 22.54
C VAL A 366 -22.21 -0.99 21.45
N GLY A 367 -22.25 -1.46 20.20
CA GLY A 367 -22.80 -0.69 19.09
C GLY A 367 -22.74 -1.42 17.76
N PRO A 368 -23.36 -0.83 16.69
CA PRO A 368 -23.63 -1.52 15.43
C PRO A 368 -22.39 -2.12 14.75
N VAL A 369 -21.27 -1.39 14.74
CA VAL A 369 -20.00 -1.85 14.17
C VAL A 369 -19.45 -3.09 14.90
N THR A 370 -19.70 -3.20 16.21
CA THR A 370 -19.28 -4.38 16.98
C THR A 370 -20.22 -5.55 16.73
N ALA A 371 -21.53 -5.30 16.58
CA ALA A 371 -22.51 -6.32 16.23
C ALA A 371 -22.26 -6.90 14.83
N GLU A 372 -21.88 -6.07 13.86
CA GLU A 372 -21.48 -6.52 12.52
C GLU A 372 -20.22 -7.40 12.56
N ALA A 373 -19.23 -7.03 13.38
CA ALA A 373 -18.05 -7.87 13.59
C ALA A 373 -18.43 -9.23 14.22
N VAL A 374 -19.36 -9.25 15.19
CA VAL A 374 -19.89 -10.50 15.78
C VAL A 374 -20.64 -11.33 14.73
N ALA A 375 -21.45 -10.69 13.87
CA ALA A 375 -22.16 -11.33 12.77
C ALA A 375 -21.21 -12.01 11.76
N SER A 376 -20.03 -11.44 11.53
CA SER A 376 -19.00 -12.07 10.69
C SER A 376 -18.49 -13.43 11.22
N LEU A 377 -18.73 -13.73 12.50
CA LEU A 377 -18.43 -15.02 13.13
C LEU A 377 -19.61 -16.01 13.07
N GLY A 378 -20.73 -15.62 12.46
CA GLY A 378 -21.97 -16.40 12.43
C GLY A 378 -22.80 -16.30 13.72
N LEU A 379 -22.59 -15.25 14.52
CA LEU A 379 -23.30 -14.99 15.78
C LEU A 379 -24.24 -13.79 15.64
N ILE A 380 -25.37 -13.80 16.33
CA ILE A 380 -26.29 -12.66 16.39
C ILE A 380 -26.19 -12.06 17.78
N ALA A 381 -26.03 -10.75 17.88
CA ALA A 381 -26.08 -10.07 19.17
C ALA A 381 -27.53 -10.11 19.69
N ASP A 382 -27.72 -10.66 20.90
CA ASP A 382 -29.02 -10.64 21.58
C ASP A 382 -29.37 -9.21 22.00
N GLU A 383 -28.35 -8.42 22.35
CA GLU A 383 -28.52 -7.07 22.89
C GLU A 383 -27.60 -6.04 22.24
N LEU A 384 -28.20 -4.90 21.90
CA LEU A 384 -27.54 -3.74 21.30
C LEU A 384 -28.13 -2.45 21.89
N PRO A 385 -27.36 -1.60 22.58
CA PRO A 385 -27.87 -0.33 23.11
C PRO A 385 -28.12 0.68 21.98
N GLU A 386 -29.15 1.51 22.15
CA GLU A 386 -29.49 2.60 21.22
C GLU A 386 -28.37 3.64 21.12
N GLU A 387 -27.72 3.96 22.25
CA GLU A 387 -26.53 4.80 22.31
C GLU A 387 -25.28 3.96 22.59
N SER A 388 -24.19 4.17 21.85
CA SER A 388 -22.95 3.40 22.00
C SER A 388 -22.09 3.80 23.22
N ARG A 389 -22.70 3.87 24.41
CA ARG A 389 -22.02 4.19 25.69
C ARG A 389 -22.09 3.02 26.66
N ALA A 390 -21.16 3.01 27.63
CA ALA A 390 -21.05 1.95 28.63
C ALA A 390 -22.26 1.87 29.57
N ASP A 391 -22.87 3.03 29.88
CA ASP A 391 -24.01 3.13 30.80
C ASP A 391 -25.29 2.53 30.19
N ASP A 392 -25.46 2.65 28.87
CA ASP A 392 -26.58 2.07 28.15
C ASP A 392 -26.45 0.56 28.02
N LEU A 393 -25.21 0.06 27.83
CA LEU A 393 -24.96 -1.38 27.78
C LEU A 393 -25.29 -2.07 29.12
N PHE A 394 -25.04 -1.43 30.26
CA PHE A 394 -25.46 -1.94 31.57
C PHE A 394 -26.99 -2.01 31.70
N ARG A 395 -27.72 -0.97 31.26
CA ARG A 395 -29.19 -0.96 31.31
C ARG A 395 -29.80 -2.09 30.49
N VAL A 396 -29.27 -2.33 29.29
CA VAL A 396 -29.76 -3.39 28.39
C VAL A 396 -29.47 -4.78 28.98
N VAL A 397 -28.24 -5.04 29.39
CA VAL A 397 -27.85 -6.34 29.99
C VAL A 397 -28.55 -6.59 31.33
N GLY A 398 -28.71 -5.55 32.16
CA GLY A 398 -29.38 -5.63 33.45
C GLY A 398 -30.89 -5.82 33.35
N GLY A 399 -31.53 -5.29 32.31
CA GLY A 399 -32.98 -5.39 32.09
C GLY A 399 -33.47 -6.75 31.58
N VAL A 400 -32.69 -7.43 30.70
CA VAL A 400 -33.18 -8.61 29.95
C VAL A 400 -32.75 -9.96 30.56
N GLY A 401 -32.05 -9.95 31.69
CA GLY A 401 -31.61 -11.19 32.34
C GLY A 401 -31.33 -11.16 33.84
N GLY A 402 -31.36 -9.98 34.46
CA GLY A 402 -30.87 -9.78 35.82
C GLY A 402 -29.34 -9.98 35.92
N VAL A 403 -28.69 -9.26 36.84
CA VAL A 403 -27.23 -9.29 36.98
C VAL A 403 -26.77 -10.23 38.09
N ARG A 404 -27.55 -10.35 39.16
CA ARG A 404 -27.18 -11.08 40.37
C ARG A 404 -26.94 -12.57 40.06
N GLY A 405 -25.76 -13.08 40.44
CA GLY A 405 -25.39 -14.49 40.30
C GLY A 405 -25.03 -14.93 38.88
N LYS A 406 -24.99 -14.01 37.91
CA LYS A 406 -24.63 -14.27 36.52
C LYS A 406 -23.13 -14.06 36.30
N ARG A 407 -22.54 -14.84 35.38
CA ARG A 407 -21.14 -14.69 34.97
C ARG A 407 -21.03 -13.99 33.62
N PHE A 408 -20.20 -12.95 33.56
CA PHE A 408 -20.00 -12.08 32.41
C PHE A 408 -18.55 -12.13 31.96
N ALA A 409 -18.31 -12.46 30.69
CA ALA A 409 -17.01 -12.31 30.04
C ALA A 409 -16.99 -11.03 29.21
N LEU A 410 -16.16 -10.07 29.60
CA LEU A 410 -16.08 -8.75 28.98
C LEU A 410 -14.84 -8.63 28.11
N PHE A 411 -15.01 -8.80 26.80
CA PHE A 411 -13.97 -8.71 25.78
C PHE A 411 -13.76 -7.25 25.33
N ARG A 412 -12.62 -6.67 25.71
CA ARG A 412 -12.38 -5.22 25.60
C ARG A 412 -10.92 -4.85 25.33
N ALA A 413 -10.68 -3.56 25.08
CA ALA A 413 -9.34 -2.98 25.10
C ALA A 413 -8.73 -3.08 26.51
N GLU A 414 -7.40 -3.30 26.59
CA GLU A 414 -6.63 -3.34 27.84
C GLU A 414 -6.82 -2.07 28.66
N VAL A 415 -6.72 -0.90 28.01
CA VAL A 415 -6.98 0.40 28.63
C VAL A 415 -8.40 0.83 28.25
N ALA A 416 -9.32 0.74 29.20
CA ALA A 416 -10.65 1.35 29.07
C ALA A 416 -11.25 1.65 30.45
N ARG A 417 -12.36 2.39 30.50
CA ARG A 417 -13.03 2.78 31.76
C ARG A 417 -13.68 1.57 32.46
N ASN A 418 -13.70 1.54 33.78
CA ASN A 418 -14.28 0.42 34.56
C ASN A 418 -15.75 0.59 34.95
N VAL A 419 -16.43 1.60 34.39
CA VAL A 419 -17.85 1.90 34.67
C VAL A 419 -18.76 0.66 34.53
N LEU A 420 -18.67 -0.06 33.40
CA LEU A 420 -19.50 -1.25 33.16
C LEU A 420 -19.15 -2.45 34.07
N PRO A 421 -17.88 -2.90 34.18
CA PRO A 421 -17.57 -4.04 35.05
C PRO A 421 -17.86 -3.73 36.52
N ASP A 422 -17.67 -2.50 36.98
CA ASP A 422 -17.97 -2.11 38.36
C ASP A 422 -19.48 -2.13 38.60
N ALA A 423 -20.29 -1.54 37.69
CA ALA A 423 -21.75 -1.59 37.78
C ALA A 423 -22.31 -3.03 37.79
N LEU A 424 -21.74 -3.93 36.97
CA LEU A 424 -22.13 -5.35 36.95
C LEU A 424 -21.78 -6.06 38.27
N ARG A 425 -20.62 -5.76 38.87
CA ARG A 425 -20.22 -6.31 40.17
C ARG A 425 -21.10 -5.79 41.30
N ASP A 426 -21.39 -4.49 41.31
CA ASP A 426 -22.24 -3.84 42.31
C ASP A 426 -23.67 -4.41 42.29
N ALA A 427 -24.17 -4.79 41.12
CA ALA A 427 -25.45 -5.48 40.96
C ALA A 427 -25.39 -7.01 41.26
N GLY A 428 -24.24 -7.52 41.72
CA GLY A 428 -24.05 -8.90 42.19
C GLY A 428 -23.64 -9.90 41.10
N GLY A 429 -23.12 -9.44 39.96
CA GLY A 429 -22.59 -10.26 38.89
C GLY A 429 -21.12 -10.63 39.09
N GLN A 430 -20.70 -11.77 38.55
CA GLN A 430 -19.30 -12.18 38.45
C GLN A 430 -18.74 -11.72 37.10
N VAL A 431 -17.69 -10.90 37.08
CA VAL A 431 -17.19 -10.27 35.85
C VAL A 431 -15.74 -10.62 35.59
N ASP A 432 -15.52 -11.42 34.55
CA ASP A 432 -14.23 -11.69 33.94
C ASP A 432 -13.89 -10.56 32.96
N ILE A 433 -12.90 -9.74 33.30
CA ILE A 433 -12.36 -8.73 32.38
C ILE A 433 -11.36 -9.43 31.47
N VAL A 434 -11.60 -9.38 30.17
CA VAL A 434 -10.77 -10.04 29.16
C VAL A 434 -10.16 -8.97 28.24
N PRO A 435 -8.98 -8.44 28.59
CA PRO A 435 -8.18 -7.63 27.67
C PRO A 435 -7.87 -8.43 26.41
N CYS A 436 -8.32 -7.93 25.27
CA CYS A 436 -8.18 -8.61 23.98
C CYS A 436 -7.11 -7.99 23.10
N TYR A 437 -6.87 -6.68 23.28
CA TYR A 437 -5.88 -5.94 22.52
C TYR A 437 -5.45 -4.69 23.28
N ARG A 438 -4.31 -4.14 22.90
CA ARG A 438 -3.85 -2.81 23.31
C ARG A 438 -3.61 -1.95 22.08
N THR A 439 -3.84 -0.64 22.22
CA THR A 439 -3.53 0.34 21.18
C THR A 439 -2.12 0.86 21.41
N VAL A 440 -1.24 0.71 20.42
CA VAL A 440 0.14 1.18 20.49
C VAL A 440 0.43 2.18 19.38
N LEU A 441 1.46 3.00 19.59
CA LEU A 441 2.08 3.76 18.51
C LEU A 441 3.08 2.83 17.79
N PRO A 442 2.95 2.59 16.48
CA PRO A 442 3.91 1.78 15.75
C PRO A 442 5.33 2.37 15.84
N PRO A 443 6.39 1.54 15.75
CA PRO A 443 7.76 2.02 15.78
C PRO A 443 8.07 2.79 14.50
N VAL A 444 7.82 4.10 14.52
CA VAL A 444 8.10 5.02 13.43
C VAL A 444 9.06 6.08 13.96
N GLU A 445 10.18 6.27 13.27
CA GLU A 445 11.14 7.32 13.61
C GLU A 445 10.55 8.71 13.34
N LYS A 446 10.87 9.67 14.21
CA LYS A 446 10.39 11.06 14.09
C LYS A 446 10.70 11.66 12.73
N ASP A 447 11.93 11.51 12.23
CA ASP A 447 12.35 12.10 10.96
C ASP A 447 11.65 11.47 9.75
N VAL A 448 11.32 10.18 9.83
CA VAL A 448 10.47 9.51 8.83
C VAL A 448 9.07 10.13 8.84
N ALA A 449 8.46 10.28 10.01
CA ALA A 449 7.14 10.90 10.13
C ALA A 449 7.12 12.35 9.59
N LYS A 450 8.14 13.15 9.93
CA LYS A 450 8.32 14.51 9.40
C LYS A 450 8.32 14.51 7.87
N ARG A 451 9.16 13.67 7.26
CA ARG A 451 9.28 13.58 5.81
C ARG A 451 7.94 13.23 5.14
N TYR A 452 7.18 12.29 5.71
CA TYR A 452 5.85 11.94 5.20
C TYR A 452 4.87 13.12 5.27
N VAL A 453 4.89 13.89 6.36
CA VAL A 453 4.07 15.10 6.50
C VAL A 453 4.52 16.18 5.53
N GLU A 454 5.81 16.46 5.41
CA GLU A 454 6.38 17.44 4.48
C GLU A 454 5.98 17.13 3.03
N MET A 455 6.08 15.85 2.64
CA MET A 455 5.67 15.36 1.33
C MET A 455 4.16 15.34 1.13
N SER A 456 3.34 15.51 2.16
CA SER A 456 1.87 15.52 2.00
C SER A 456 1.36 16.92 1.63
N THR A 457 0.22 16.96 0.94
CA THR A 457 -0.59 18.19 0.80
C THR A 457 -1.79 18.15 1.74
N VAL A 458 -2.29 16.95 2.04
CA VAL A 458 -3.44 16.68 2.92
C VAL A 458 -3.04 15.68 3.99
N VAL A 459 -3.48 15.90 5.23
CA VAL A 459 -3.39 14.92 6.33
C VAL A 459 -4.81 14.57 6.79
N THR A 460 -5.11 13.26 6.82
CA THR A 460 -6.41 12.76 7.25
C THR A 460 -6.37 12.23 8.68
N PHE A 461 -7.43 12.50 9.44
CA PHE A 461 -7.60 12.08 10.82
C PHE A 461 -8.94 11.37 11.01
N THR A 462 -8.89 10.10 11.38
CA THR A 462 -10.10 9.27 11.55
C THR A 462 -10.48 9.02 13.01
N SER A 463 -9.76 9.64 13.95
CA SER A 463 -10.04 9.56 15.38
C SER A 463 -9.27 10.64 16.16
N PRO A 464 -9.70 11.03 17.37
CA PRO A 464 -8.91 11.87 18.27
C PRO A 464 -7.52 11.27 18.57
N SER A 465 -7.43 9.95 18.72
CA SER A 465 -6.16 9.26 18.96
C SER A 465 -5.17 9.45 17.81
N SER A 466 -5.63 9.50 16.55
CA SER A 466 -4.76 9.77 15.40
C SER A 466 -4.14 11.17 15.45
N VAL A 467 -4.90 12.18 15.91
CA VAL A 467 -4.40 13.55 16.12
C VAL A 467 -3.33 13.55 17.20
N MET A 468 -3.66 12.98 18.36
CA MET A 468 -2.76 13.00 19.52
C MET A 468 -1.47 12.25 19.27
N ASN A 469 -1.54 11.09 18.62
CA ASN A 469 -0.39 10.25 18.33
C ASN A 469 0.51 10.87 17.25
N LEU A 470 -0.05 11.47 16.19
CA LEU A 470 0.76 12.18 15.21
C LEU A 470 1.47 13.39 15.82
N CYS A 471 0.76 14.21 16.62
CA CYS A 471 1.39 15.34 17.32
C CYS A 471 2.48 14.88 18.30
N ARG A 472 2.25 13.78 19.04
CA ARG A 472 3.28 13.20 19.91
C ARG A 472 4.50 12.74 19.12
N LEU A 473 4.28 12.08 17.98
CA LEU A 473 5.34 11.56 17.12
C LEU A 473 6.20 12.70 16.51
N LEU A 474 5.55 13.80 16.12
CA LEU A 474 6.23 14.98 15.55
C LEU A 474 6.84 15.90 16.62
N GLY A 475 6.42 15.79 17.88
CA GLY A 475 6.89 16.66 18.98
C GLY A 475 6.65 18.15 18.67
N ASP A 476 7.64 18.98 18.98
CA ASP A 476 7.56 20.44 18.80
C ASP A 476 7.35 20.88 17.34
N ASP A 477 7.69 20.03 16.38
CA ASP A 477 7.53 20.33 14.95
C ASP A 477 6.08 20.19 14.46
N ALA A 478 5.19 19.60 15.26
CA ALA A 478 3.83 19.25 14.85
C ALA A 478 3.05 20.47 14.31
N ASN A 479 3.08 21.59 15.04
CA ASN A 479 2.32 22.78 14.66
C ASN A 479 2.86 23.41 13.38
N ALA A 480 4.17 23.58 13.27
CA ALA A 480 4.81 24.16 12.09
C ALA A 480 4.52 23.33 10.83
N LEU A 481 4.66 22.01 10.94
CA LEU A 481 4.44 21.10 9.82
C LEU A 481 2.95 21.02 9.43
N LEU A 482 2.05 20.79 10.38
CA LEU A 482 0.64 20.53 10.10
C LEU A 482 -0.16 21.79 9.74
N THR A 483 0.27 22.98 10.16
CA THR A 483 -0.40 24.25 9.81
C THR A 483 -0.39 24.47 8.30
N SER A 484 0.71 24.12 7.64
CA SER A 484 0.89 24.24 6.18
C SER A 484 0.07 23.24 5.34
N LYS A 485 -0.62 22.27 5.98
CA LYS A 485 -1.32 21.17 5.30
C LYS A 485 -2.83 21.34 5.38
N VAL A 486 -3.53 20.83 4.39
CA VAL A 486 -4.98 20.61 4.50
C VAL A 486 -5.21 19.54 5.57
N ARG A 487 -6.08 19.80 6.53
CA ARG A 487 -6.37 18.91 7.66
C ARG A 487 -7.80 18.46 7.52
N ALA A 488 -7.99 17.18 7.23
CA ALA A 488 -9.30 16.60 6.98
C ALA A 488 -9.63 15.58 8.06
N CYS A 489 -10.82 15.66 8.66
CA CYS A 489 -11.21 14.75 9.72
C CYS A 489 -12.60 14.14 9.52
N ILE A 490 -12.76 12.92 10.02
CA ILE A 490 -13.96 12.10 9.81
C ILE A 490 -15.22 12.59 10.55
N GLY A 491 -15.09 13.48 11.54
CA GLY A 491 -16.25 13.92 12.31
C GLY A 491 -15.94 14.86 13.48
N PRO A 492 -16.97 15.34 14.20
CA PRO A 492 -16.88 16.48 15.12
C PRO A 492 -15.98 16.24 16.33
N ILE A 493 -15.93 15.02 16.88
CA ILE A 493 -15.06 14.70 18.01
C ILE A 493 -13.58 14.79 17.61
N THR A 494 -13.25 14.39 16.37
CA THR A 494 -11.88 14.51 15.85
C THR A 494 -11.56 15.96 15.52
N ALA A 495 -12.53 16.73 15.00
CA ALA A 495 -12.41 18.16 14.78
C ALA A 495 -12.10 18.92 16.08
N GLN A 496 -12.78 18.58 17.18
CA GLN A 496 -12.51 19.15 18.49
C GLN A 496 -11.07 18.86 18.95
N ALA A 497 -10.61 17.61 18.85
CA ALA A 497 -9.24 17.24 19.23
C ALA A 497 -8.17 17.98 18.41
N LEU A 498 -8.45 18.27 17.14
CA LEU A 498 -7.60 19.11 16.28
C LEU A 498 -7.57 20.57 16.78
N THR A 499 -8.73 21.15 17.08
CA THR A 499 -8.85 22.52 17.60
C THR A 499 -8.17 22.70 18.96
N GLU A 500 -8.31 21.75 19.88
CA GLU A 500 -7.64 21.75 21.19
C GLU A 500 -6.10 21.73 21.09
N ARG A 501 -5.57 21.26 19.96
CA ARG A 501 -4.13 21.29 19.63
C ARG A 501 -3.70 22.55 18.88
N GLY A 502 -4.59 23.51 18.66
CA GLY A 502 -4.33 24.71 17.86
C GLY A 502 -4.27 24.44 16.35
N LEU A 503 -4.83 23.31 15.90
CA LEU A 503 -4.75 22.84 14.51
C LEU A 503 -6.15 22.61 13.91
N PRO A 504 -7.04 23.63 13.86
CA PRO A 504 -8.43 23.44 13.44
C PRO A 504 -8.49 22.78 12.05
N PRO A 505 -9.45 21.85 11.83
CA PRO A 505 -9.60 21.18 10.54
C PRO A 505 -10.02 22.17 9.45
N HIS A 506 -9.53 21.93 8.24
CA HIS A 506 -10.01 22.60 7.03
C HIS A 506 -11.23 21.89 6.44
N VAL A 507 -11.31 20.57 6.65
CA VAL A 507 -12.35 19.71 6.09
C VAL A 507 -12.87 18.80 7.21
N THR A 508 -14.18 18.77 7.39
CA THR A 508 -14.86 17.82 8.29
C THR A 508 -15.93 17.08 7.50
N ALA A 509 -15.89 15.75 7.53
CA ALA A 509 -16.89 14.94 6.84
C ALA A 509 -18.29 15.14 7.44
N LYS A 510 -19.31 15.18 6.57
CA LYS A 510 -20.73 15.20 6.99
C LYS A 510 -21.19 13.82 7.42
N GLU A 511 -20.83 12.80 6.64
CA GLU A 511 -21.01 11.40 6.99
C GLU A 511 -19.72 10.86 7.60
N TYR A 512 -19.82 10.22 8.77
CA TYR A 512 -18.65 9.80 9.55
C TYR A 512 -18.06 8.47 9.07
N THR A 513 -17.86 8.36 7.76
CA THR A 513 -17.38 7.17 7.06
C THR A 513 -16.11 7.49 6.28
N SER A 514 -15.43 6.46 5.77
CA SER A 514 -14.26 6.67 4.89
C SER A 514 -14.68 7.40 3.61
N GLN A 515 -15.83 7.02 3.02
CA GLN A 515 -16.38 7.67 1.83
C GLN A 515 -16.74 9.13 2.09
N GLY A 516 -17.47 9.42 3.19
CA GLY A 516 -17.86 10.78 3.53
C GLY A 516 -16.67 11.73 3.76
N LEU A 517 -15.52 11.20 4.20
CA LEU A 517 -14.28 11.97 4.29
C LEU A 517 -13.67 12.26 2.91
N VAL A 518 -13.75 11.32 1.97
CA VAL A 518 -13.30 11.52 0.58
C VAL A 518 -14.19 12.54 -0.12
N ASP A 519 -15.51 12.43 -0.01
CA ASP A 519 -16.46 13.36 -0.61
C ASP A 519 -16.22 14.79 -0.13
N ALA A 520 -16.02 14.97 1.18
CA ALA A 520 -15.70 16.28 1.76
C ALA A 520 -14.36 16.86 1.25
N LEU A 521 -13.37 15.99 0.97
CA LEU A 521 -12.09 16.40 0.37
C LEU A 521 -12.26 16.80 -1.10
N VAL A 522 -13.08 16.07 -1.85
CA VAL A 522 -13.41 16.38 -3.24
C VAL A 522 -14.10 17.74 -3.33
N ASP A 523 -15.12 17.99 -2.50
CA ASP A 523 -15.83 19.26 -2.41
C ASP A 523 -14.87 20.41 -2.09
N TYR A 524 -13.97 20.20 -1.12
CA TYR A 524 -12.96 21.19 -0.73
C TYR A 524 -11.96 21.48 -1.85
N SER A 525 -11.54 20.46 -2.60
CA SER A 525 -10.64 20.61 -3.76
C SER A 525 -11.33 21.42 -4.86
N ALA A 526 -12.58 21.07 -5.20
CA ALA A 526 -13.36 21.73 -6.23
C ALA A 526 -13.56 23.23 -5.93
N ALA A 527 -13.78 23.60 -4.67
CA ALA A 527 -13.94 25.00 -4.25
C ALA A 527 -12.65 25.85 -4.38
N ARG A 528 -11.47 25.22 -4.48
CA ARG A 528 -10.16 25.89 -4.52
C ARG A 528 -9.51 25.89 -5.89
N THR A 529 -10.00 25.06 -6.80
CA THR A 529 -9.57 25.07 -8.20
C THR A 529 -10.24 26.25 -8.91
N PRO A 530 -9.50 27.26 -9.39
CA PRO A 530 -10.12 28.38 -10.09
C PRO A 530 -10.83 27.86 -11.37
N PRO A 531 -12.03 28.38 -11.69
CA PRO A 531 -12.69 28.07 -12.95
C PRO A 531 -11.79 28.56 -14.10
N GLY A 532 -11.09 27.65 -14.76
CA GLY A 532 -10.14 27.97 -15.84
C GLY A 532 -8.85 27.14 -15.89
N SER A 533 -8.57 26.29 -14.88
CA SER A 533 -7.40 25.37 -14.92
C SER A 533 -7.70 23.99 -15.52
N ALA A 534 -8.97 23.71 -15.86
CA ALA A 534 -9.31 22.64 -16.78
C ALA A 534 -9.01 23.14 -18.21
N THR A 535 -7.79 22.93 -18.68
CA THR A 535 -7.45 23.16 -20.08
C THR A 535 -8.28 22.23 -20.97
N GLY A 536 -9.10 22.86 -21.79
CA GLY A 536 -9.98 22.21 -22.75
C GLY A 536 -11.25 23.01 -22.90
N ASP A 537 -11.17 24.14 -23.60
CA ASP A 537 -12.32 24.63 -24.36
C ASP A 537 -12.83 23.46 -25.20
N ALA A 538 -13.96 22.89 -24.79
CA ALA A 538 -14.78 22.09 -25.68
C ALA A 538 -15.44 23.04 -26.69
N PRO A 539 -15.60 22.64 -27.96
CA PRO A 539 -16.19 23.50 -28.99
C PRO A 539 -17.60 23.99 -28.64
#